data_AF-A0AAN8H6G9-F1
#
_entry.id   AF-A0AAN8H6G9-F1
#
_cell.length_a   1.000
_cell.length_b   1.000
_cell.length_c   1.000
_cell.angle_alpha   90.00
_cell.angle_beta   90.00
_cell.angle_gamma   90.00
#
_symmetry.space_group_name_H-M   'P 1'
#
loop_
_entity.id
_entity.type
_entity.pdbx_description
1 polymer ?
#
loop_
_entity_poly.entity_id
_entity_poly.type
_entity_poly.pdbx_seq_one_letter_code
_entity_poly.pdbx_strand_id
1 'polypeptide(L)'
;MNFLGVIGQHMVDSGLSELWVKCDLMGANAAQHVMAGKGYARVIRTHKLTLQALWQLLLPRLYTYLDEVDVTLRAELSDLCQSVDADHIAQMVDKLTTDRFQQPMKEFAASLAVDDPNAAFWWDYMTMVSTVLCFTRAQRDGLWDLHLYAFKRMLPFFFRYVHINNARWGTVYLAEMSALPPEILLEFQKGNFLVKRSD
;
A
#
# COMPACT_ATOMS: atom_id res chain seq x y z
N MET A 1 0.57 4.17 -18.76
CA MET A 1 0.97 4.87 -17.51
C MET A 1 0.70 3.94 -16.34
N ASN A 2 1.70 3.72 -15.48
CA ASN A 2 1.64 2.75 -14.38
C ASN A 2 0.86 3.33 -13.18
N PHE A 3 0.51 2.49 -12.21
CA PHE A 3 -0.21 2.91 -11.00
C PHE A 3 0.54 3.98 -10.17
N LEU A 4 1.87 4.06 -10.31
CA LEU A 4 2.66 5.12 -9.66
C LEU A 4 2.31 6.51 -10.18
N GLY A 5 1.97 6.64 -11.47
CA GLY A 5 1.45 7.91 -12.00
C GLY A 5 0.09 8.28 -11.40
N VAL A 6 -0.73 7.30 -11.04
CA VAL A 6 -2.03 7.50 -10.37
C VAL A 6 -1.82 8.06 -8.97
N ILE A 7 -0.86 7.51 -8.23
CA ILE A 7 -0.46 8.01 -6.90
C ILE A 7 -0.03 9.47 -7.01
N GLY A 8 0.78 9.79 -8.02
CA GLY A 8 1.17 11.17 -8.28
C GLY A 8 0.00 12.08 -8.59
N GLN A 9 -0.95 11.65 -9.44
CA GLN A 9 -2.17 12.41 -9.74
C GLN A 9 -3.04 12.66 -8.49
N HIS A 10 -3.16 11.67 -7.61
CA HIS A 10 -3.85 11.83 -6.32
C HIS A 10 -3.21 12.95 -5.49
N MET A 11 -1.88 13.07 -5.54
CA MET A 11 -1.10 14.03 -4.73
C MET A 11 -0.77 15.33 -5.46
N VAL A 12 -1.35 15.60 -6.64
CA VAL A 12 -1.19 16.89 -7.32
C VAL A 12 -1.68 18.01 -6.41
N ASP A 13 -0.91 19.09 -6.31
CA ASP A 13 -1.18 20.28 -5.50
C ASP A 13 -1.35 20.04 -3.99
N SER A 14 -1.02 18.84 -3.49
CA SER A 14 -1.07 18.49 -2.06
C SER A 14 0.08 19.07 -1.22
N GLY A 15 1.09 19.65 -1.87
CA GLY A 15 2.34 20.05 -1.21
C GLY A 15 3.35 18.92 -1.01
N LEU A 16 3.04 17.67 -1.39
CA LEU A 16 3.94 16.53 -1.20
C LEU A 16 5.27 16.68 -1.96
N SER A 17 5.21 17.22 -3.18
CA SER A 17 6.42 17.40 -4.00
C SER A 17 7.35 18.47 -3.41
N GLU A 18 6.75 19.54 -2.88
CA GLU A 18 7.40 20.65 -2.20
C GLU A 18 8.00 20.18 -0.88
N LEU A 19 7.31 19.29 -0.16
CA LEU A 19 7.81 18.66 1.06
C LEU A 19 9.10 17.88 0.77
N TRP A 20 9.11 17.06 -0.28
CA TRP A 20 10.32 16.31 -0.65
C TRP A 20 11.50 17.22 -0.98
N VAL A 21 11.24 18.36 -1.64
CA VAL A 21 12.28 19.35 -1.95
C VAL A 21 12.76 20.05 -0.69
N LYS A 22 11.85 20.51 0.17
CA LYS A 22 12.17 21.22 1.42
C LYS A 22 12.92 20.36 2.44
N CYS A 23 12.69 19.05 2.43
CA CYS A 23 13.40 18.10 3.30
C CYS A 23 14.71 17.58 2.69
N ASP A 24 15.21 18.18 1.60
CA ASP A 24 16.42 17.77 0.88
C ASP A 24 16.41 16.29 0.45
N LEU A 25 15.22 15.69 0.29
CA LEU A 25 15.08 14.32 -0.17
C LEU A 25 15.44 14.22 -1.66
N MET A 26 15.12 15.26 -2.44
CA MET A 26 15.43 15.38 -3.86
C MET A 26 15.21 16.79 -4.40
N GLY A 27 15.88 17.12 -5.52
CA GLY A 27 15.64 18.38 -6.23
C GLY A 27 14.29 18.42 -6.97
N ALA A 28 13.82 19.63 -7.27
CA ALA A 28 12.49 19.89 -7.86
C ALA A 28 12.20 19.08 -9.13
N ASN A 29 13.15 19.00 -10.07
CA ASN A 29 12.98 18.21 -11.29
C ASN A 29 12.79 16.71 -10.98
N ALA A 30 13.52 16.18 -10.00
CA ALA A 30 13.38 14.79 -9.58
C ALA A 30 12.04 14.53 -8.88
N ALA A 31 11.55 15.49 -8.08
CA ALA A 31 10.22 15.41 -7.47
C ALA A 31 9.12 15.35 -8.54
N GLN A 32 9.18 16.19 -9.57
CA GLN A 32 8.23 16.14 -10.70
C GLN A 32 8.27 14.80 -11.44
N HIS A 33 9.46 14.23 -11.67
CA HIS A 33 9.57 12.91 -12.27
C HIS A 33 8.94 11.81 -11.40
N VAL A 34 9.10 11.88 -10.09
CA VAL A 34 8.48 10.95 -9.14
C VAL A 34 6.96 11.10 -9.14
N MET A 35 6.45 12.33 -9.10
CA MET A 35 5.02 12.63 -9.25
C MET A 35 4.45 12.14 -10.59
N ALA A 36 5.24 12.14 -11.66
CA ALA A 36 4.83 11.56 -12.93
C ALA A 36 4.91 10.02 -12.97
N GLY A 37 5.31 9.36 -11.88
CA GLY A 37 5.52 7.91 -11.82
C GLY A 37 6.71 7.40 -12.64
N LYS A 38 7.68 8.28 -12.96
CA LYS A 38 8.83 7.98 -13.82
C LYS A 38 10.08 7.65 -13.01
N GLY A 39 10.77 6.57 -13.38
CA GLY A 39 11.96 6.08 -12.67
C GLY A 39 11.59 5.19 -11.48
N TYR A 40 11.12 3.97 -11.78
CA TYR A 40 10.50 3.03 -10.83
C TYR A 40 11.23 2.93 -9.47
N ALA A 41 12.53 2.64 -9.46
CA ALA A 41 13.28 2.45 -8.22
C ALA A 41 13.27 3.69 -7.32
N ARG A 42 13.42 4.88 -7.93
CA ARG A 42 13.38 6.16 -7.21
C ARG A 42 11.99 6.44 -6.67
N VAL A 43 10.96 6.29 -7.51
CA VAL A 43 9.56 6.53 -7.14
C VAL A 43 9.15 5.65 -5.95
N ILE A 44 9.43 4.34 -6.02
CA ILE A 44 9.13 3.41 -4.93
C ILE A 44 9.87 3.79 -3.65
N ARG A 45 11.16 4.16 -3.73
CA ARG A 45 11.93 4.58 -2.56
C ARG A 45 11.32 5.81 -1.90
N THR A 46 10.99 6.84 -2.67
CA THR A 46 10.42 8.10 -2.14
C THR A 46 9.06 7.88 -1.48
N HIS A 47 8.16 7.12 -2.10
CA HIS A 47 6.86 6.84 -1.51
C HIS A 47 6.97 5.95 -0.26
N LYS A 48 7.92 5.01 -0.19
CA LYS A 48 8.19 4.22 1.03
C LYS A 48 8.62 5.10 2.19
N LEU A 49 9.55 6.03 1.97
CA LEU A 49 10.01 6.96 3.01
C LEU A 49 8.87 7.86 3.49
N THR A 50 8.05 8.35 2.56
CA THR A 50 6.87 9.16 2.89
C THR A 50 5.85 8.34 3.70
N LEU A 51 5.58 7.10 3.29
CA LEU A 51 4.67 6.19 4.00
C LEU A 51 5.16 5.93 5.44
N GLN A 52 6.46 5.70 5.62
CA GLN A 52 7.06 5.53 6.95
C GLN A 52 6.90 6.79 7.81
N ALA A 53 7.16 7.97 7.26
CA ALA A 53 6.99 9.23 7.97
C ALA A 53 5.52 9.47 8.39
N LEU A 54 4.55 9.15 7.52
CA LEU A 54 3.13 9.25 7.86
C LEU A 54 2.73 8.28 8.97
N TRP A 55 3.25 7.04 8.94
CA TRP A 55 3.02 6.10 10.05
C TRP A 55 3.62 6.60 11.36
N GLN A 56 4.76 7.29 11.36
CA GLN A 56 5.30 7.89 12.58
C GLN A 56 4.38 8.97 13.17
N LEU A 57 3.61 9.67 12.32
CA LEU A 57 2.61 10.66 12.76
C LEU A 57 1.31 10.00 13.25
N LEU A 58 0.90 8.89 12.62
CA LEU A 58 -0.38 8.23 12.90
C LEU A 58 -0.29 7.20 14.03
N LEU A 59 0.85 6.53 14.20
CA LEU A 59 1.01 5.46 15.20
C LEU A 59 0.71 5.94 16.64
N PRO A 60 1.13 7.14 17.08
CA PRO A 60 0.73 7.65 18.39
C PRO A 60 -0.79 7.81 18.53
N ARG A 61 -1.47 8.30 17.48
CA ARG A 61 -2.94 8.44 17.46
C ARG A 61 -3.63 7.09 17.53
N LEU A 62 -3.11 6.10 16.81
CA LEU A 62 -3.60 4.71 16.87
C LEU A 62 -3.41 4.13 18.27
N TYR A 63 -2.26 4.36 18.92
CA TYR A 63 -2.04 3.87 20.28
C TYR A 63 -2.98 4.52 21.29
N THR A 64 -3.24 5.82 21.20
CA THR A 64 -4.26 6.48 22.02
C THR A 64 -5.64 5.88 21.79
N TYR A 65 -6.02 5.63 20.53
CA TYR A 65 -7.28 4.96 20.21
C TYR A 65 -7.37 3.55 20.80
N LEU A 66 -6.29 2.76 20.70
CA LEU A 66 -6.26 1.41 21.24
C LEU A 66 -6.23 1.39 22.77
N ASP A 67 -5.67 2.41 23.44
CA ASP A 67 -5.76 2.53 24.90
C ASP A 67 -7.22 2.64 25.37
N GLU A 68 -8.10 3.23 24.57
CA GLU A 68 -9.54 3.36 24.86
C GLU A 68 -10.33 2.09 24.48
N VAL A 69 -9.98 1.44 23.37
CA VAL A 69 -10.77 0.33 22.79
C VAL A 69 -10.31 -1.05 23.27
N ASP A 70 -9.00 -1.29 23.34
CA ASP A 70 -8.41 -2.55 23.78
C ASP A 70 -6.97 -2.34 24.29
N VAL A 71 -6.87 -1.91 25.56
CA VAL A 71 -5.58 -1.63 26.24
C VAL A 71 -4.64 -2.83 26.24
N THR A 72 -5.20 -4.05 26.28
CA THR A 72 -4.43 -5.30 26.19
C THR A 72 -3.80 -5.47 24.82
N LEU A 73 -4.56 -5.26 23.75
CA LEU A 73 -4.02 -5.29 22.38
C LEU A 73 -2.94 -4.23 22.19
N ARG A 74 -3.15 -3.02 22.72
CA ARG A 74 -2.13 -1.96 22.71
C ARG A 74 -0.83 -2.42 23.38
N ALA A 75 -0.93 -3.03 24.56
CA ALA A 75 0.24 -3.51 25.30
C ALA A 75 0.97 -4.62 24.55
N GLU A 76 0.24 -5.59 23.99
CA GLU A 76 0.79 -6.66 23.15
C GLU A 76 1.55 -6.10 21.94
N LEU A 77 0.98 -5.12 21.23
CA LEU A 77 1.65 -4.48 20.09
C LEU A 77 2.91 -3.72 20.51
N SER A 78 2.87 -3.03 21.65
CA SER A 78 4.03 -2.30 22.17
C SER A 78 5.17 -3.24 22.55
N ASP A 79 4.86 -4.42 23.07
CA ASP A 79 5.86 -5.43 23.44
C ASP A 79 6.52 -6.03 22.20
N LEU A 80 5.71 -6.38 21.20
CA LEU A 80 6.19 -6.90 19.90
C LEU A 80 7.05 -5.88 19.13
N CYS A 81 6.91 -4.58 19.39
CA CYS A 81 7.74 -3.53 18.79
C CYS A 81 9.15 -3.40 19.42
N GLN A 82 9.44 -4.09 20.53
CA GLN A 82 10.75 -3.97 21.21
C GLN A 82 11.89 -4.69 20.48
N SER A 83 11.57 -5.63 19.58
CA SER A 83 12.54 -6.35 18.76
C SER A 83 12.14 -6.36 17.29
N VAL A 84 13.12 -6.54 16.41
CA VAL A 84 12.96 -6.65 14.96
C VAL A 84 13.58 -7.95 14.42
N ASP A 85 13.78 -8.95 15.28
CA ASP A 85 14.16 -10.28 14.83
C ASP A 85 13.03 -11.00 14.09
N ALA A 86 13.38 -12.07 13.40
CA ALA A 86 12.45 -12.79 12.52
C ALA A 86 11.23 -13.36 13.27
N ASP A 87 11.40 -13.77 14.54
CA ASP A 87 10.32 -14.36 15.33
C ASP A 87 9.33 -13.28 15.77
N HIS A 88 9.82 -12.16 16.29
CA HIS A 88 8.96 -11.01 16.64
C HIS A 88 8.24 -10.45 15.42
N ILE A 89 8.91 -10.40 14.25
CA ILE A 89 8.25 -9.99 13.00
C ILE A 89 7.14 -10.97 12.63
N ALA A 90 7.36 -12.29 12.75
CA ALA A 90 6.34 -13.28 12.45
C ALA A 90 5.13 -13.17 13.40
N GLN A 91 5.39 -13.03 14.70
CA GLN A 91 4.34 -12.81 15.71
C GLN A 91 3.57 -11.51 15.47
N MET A 92 4.27 -10.43 15.13
CA MET A 92 3.65 -9.17 14.75
C MET A 92 2.74 -9.34 13.54
N VAL A 93 3.22 -10.00 12.48
CA VAL A 93 2.40 -10.27 11.29
C VAL A 93 1.14 -11.07 11.65
N ASP A 94 1.27 -12.13 12.45
CA ASP A 94 0.13 -12.93 12.90
C ASP A 94 -0.90 -12.07 13.63
N LYS A 95 -0.46 -11.29 14.63
CA LYS A 95 -1.32 -10.35 15.37
C LYS A 95 -2.02 -9.35 14.47
N LEU A 96 -1.27 -8.73 13.55
CA LEU A 96 -1.82 -7.77 12.62
C LEU A 96 -2.83 -8.40 11.64
N THR A 97 -2.83 -9.72 11.44
CA THR A 97 -3.84 -10.39 10.59
C THR A 97 -5.12 -10.77 11.32
N THR A 98 -5.11 -10.76 12.66
CA THR A 98 -6.31 -11.13 13.45
C THR A 98 -7.44 -10.11 13.30
N ASP A 99 -8.69 -10.59 13.38
CA ASP A 99 -9.86 -9.70 13.40
C ASP A 99 -9.83 -8.74 14.58
N ARG A 100 -9.27 -9.18 15.71
CA ARG A 100 -9.06 -8.35 16.91
C ARG A 100 -8.23 -7.09 16.62
N PHE A 101 -7.30 -7.14 15.67
CA PHE A 101 -6.58 -5.95 15.22
C PHE A 101 -7.24 -5.28 14.00
N GLN A 102 -7.66 -6.07 13.02
CA GLN A 102 -8.19 -5.57 11.76
C GLN A 102 -9.48 -4.75 11.93
N GLN A 103 -10.34 -5.12 12.88
CA GLN A 103 -11.58 -4.39 13.13
C GLN A 103 -11.31 -3.00 13.76
N PRO A 104 -10.59 -2.87 14.89
CA PRO A 104 -10.20 -1.56 15.42
C PRO A 104 -9.45 -0.68 14.41
N MET A 105 -8.61 -1.27 13.55
CA MET A 105 -7.94 -0.50 12.50
C MET A 105 -8.89 0.08 11.46
N LYS A 106 -9.95 -0.65 11.08
CA LYS A 106 -10.98 -0.14 10.16
C LYS A 106 -11.77 0.99 10.80
N GLU A 107 -12.12 0.84 12.07
CA GLU A 107 -12.84 1.85 12.85
C GLU A 107 -12.00 3.12 13.06
N PHE A 108 -10.72 2.96 13.40
CA PHE A 108 -9.76 4.07 13.47
C PHE A 108 -9.60 4.78 12.11
N ALA A 109 -9.46 4.04 11.02
CA ALA A 109 -9.38 4.64 9.68
C ALA A 109 -10.67 5.41 9.32
N ALA A 110 -11.84 4.91 9.74
CA ALA A 110 -13.11 5.57 9.54
C ALA A 110 -13.25 6.85 10.39
N SER A 111 -12.78 6.85 11.64
CA SER A 111 -12.82 8.03 12.51
C SER A 111 -11.93 9.16 11.98
N LEU A 112 -10.74 8.83 11.46
CA LEU A 112 -9.87 9.81 10.78
C LEU A 112 -10.61 10.57 9.67
N ALA A 113 -11.47 9.89 8.92
CA ALA A 113 -12.20 10.48 7.81
C ALA A 113 -13.34 11.41 8.24
N VAL A 114 -13.93 11.16 9.41
CA VAL A 114 -14.99 12.00 9.97
C VAL A 114 -14.40 13.28 10.57
N ASP A 115 -13.30 13.15 11.29
CA ASP A 115 -12.73 14.25 12.07
C ASP A 115 -11.88 15.20 11.23
N ASP A 116 -11.22 14.70 10.18
CA ASP A 116 -10.28 15.48 9.38
C ASP A 116 -10.28 15.03 7.89
N PRO A 117 -10.91 15.80 6.99
CA PRO A 117 -10.87 15.52 5.56
C PRO A 117 -9.46 15.43 4.96
N ASN A 118 -8.49 16.15 5.54
CA ASN A 118 -7.10 16.06 5.12
C ASN A 118 -6.49 14.72 5.55
N ALA A 119 -6.75 14.25 6.78
CA ALA A 119 -6.32 12.91 7.20
C ALA A 119 -6.92 11.82 6.31
N ALA A 120 -8.19 11.93 5.92
CA ALA A 120 -8.83 11.01 4.98
C ALA A 120 -8.09 10.95 3.63
N PHE A 121 -7.74 12.12 3.09
CA PHE A 121 -6.99 12.24 1.85
C PHE A 121 -5.60 11.58 1.94
N TRP A 122 -4.84 11.86 3.01
CA TRP A 122 -3.54 11.22 3.22
C TRP A 122 -3.65 9.71 3.50
N TRP A 123 -4.74 9.25 4.09
CA TRP A 123 -5.01 7.82 4.27
C TRP A 123 -5.24 7.10 2.94
N ASP A 124 -5.96 7.73 2.00
CA ASP A 124 -6.10 7.22 0.63
C ASP A 124 -4.72 7.11 -0.05
N TYR A 125 -3.86 8.13 0.08
CA TYR A 125 -2.48 8.07 -0.40
C TYR A 125 -1.71 6.88 0.19
N MET A 126 -1.74 6.70 1.52
CA MET A 126 -1.07 5.58 2.20
C MET A 126 -1.61 4.23 1.72
N THR A 127 -2.92 4.15 1.49
CA THR A 127 -3.59 2.97 0.93
C THR A 127 -3.11 2.66 -0.48
N MET A 128 -2.97 3.67 -1.34
CA MET A 128 -2.44 3.49 -2.69
C MET A 128 -0.98 3.02 -2.65
N VAL A 129 -0.11 3.68 -1.87
CA VAL A 129 1.30 3.27 -1.73
C VAL A 129 1.41 1.84 -1.20
N SER A 130 0.66 1.49 -0.15
CA SER A 130 0.66 0.13 0.39
C SER A 130 0.21 -0.90 -0.65
N THR A 131 -0.81 -0.57 -1.46
CA THR A 131 -1.32 -1.44 -2.52
C THR A 131 -0.25 -1.71 -3.60
N VAL A 132 0.51 -0.69 -4.05
CA VAL A 132 1.57 -0.90 -5.05
C VAL A 132 2.75 -1.69 -4.49
N LEU A 133 3.03 -1.57 -3.19
CA LEU A 133 4.03 -2.38 -2.51
C LEU A 133 3.60 -3.85 -2.41
N CYS A 134 2.32 -4.12 -2.07
CA CYS A 134 1.76 -5.47 -2.11
C CYS A 134 1.83 -6.07 -3.50
N PHE A 135 1.46 -5.30 -4.54
CA PHE A 135 1.56 -5.74 -5.93
C PHE A 135 3.01 -6.06 -6.32
N THR A 136 3.95 -5.19 -5.97
CA THR A 136 5.39 -5.40 -6.21
C THR A 136 5.89 -6.67 -5.52
N ARG A 137 5.48 -6.92 -4.27
CA ARG A 137 5.82 -8.15 -3.54
C ARG A 137 5.27 -9.37 -4.25
N ALA A 138 3.99 -9.35 -4.61
CA ALA A 138 3.34 -10.45 -5.32
C ALA A 138 4.10 -10.86 -6.59
N GLN A 139 4.58 -9.87 -7.34
CA GLN A 139 5.36 -10.10 -8.55
C GLN A 139 6.79 -10.60 -8.30
N ARG A 140 7.42 -10.19 -7.20
CA ARG A 140 8.78 -10.67 -6.88
C ARG A 140 8.77 -12.09 -6.34
N ASP A 141 7.82 -12.37 -5.47
CA ASP A 141 7.72 -13.63 -4.77
C ASP A 141 7.02 -14.69 -5.63
N GLY A 142 6.20 -14.28 -6.60
CA GLY A 142 5.40 -15.19 -7.42
C GLY A 142 4.09 -15.61 -6.73
N LEU A 143 3.48 -14.69 -5.98
CA LEU A 143 2.27 -14.95 -5.20
C LEU A 143 1.03 -14.57 -6.00
N TRP A 144 0.38 -15.55 -6.62
CA TRP A 144 -0.75 -15.33 -7.51
C TRP A 144 -1.97 -14.66 -6.83
N ASP A 145 -2.38 -15.17 -5.68
CA ASP A 145 -3.56 -14.64 -4.97
C ASP A 145 -3.32 -13.20 -4.52
N LEU A 146 -2.10 -12.90 -4.03
CA LEU A 146 -1.71 -11.55 -3.63
C LEU A 146 -1.66 -10.60 -4.84
N HIS A 147 -1.25 -11.10 -6.01
CA HIS A 147 -1.23 -10.34 -7.26
C HIS A 147 -2.65 -9.90 -7.64
N LEU A 148 -3.60 -10.84 -7.68
CA LEU A 148 -5.00 -10.53 -7.99
C LEU A 148 -5.64 -9.63 -6.94
N TYR A 149 -5.37 -9.90 -5.65
CA TYR A 149 -5.83 -9.05 -4.55
C TYR A 149 -5.35 -7.61 -4.69
N ALA A 150 -4.04 -7.41 -4.89
CA ALA A 150 -3.47 -6.07 -5.02
C ALA A 150 -3.96 -5.38 -6.29
N PHE A 151 -4.03 -6.09 -7.42
CA PHE A 151 -4.55 -5.53 -8.67
C PHE A 151 -6.01 -5.10 -8.55
N LYS A 152 -6.87 -5.92 -7.91
CA LYS A 152 -8.26 -5.55 -7.60
C LYS A 152 -8.35 -4.29 -6.76
N ARG A 153 -7.45 -4.11 -5.79
CA ARG A 153 -7.38 -2.89 -4.97
C ARG A 153 -6.89 -1.65 -5.72
N MET A 154 -6.14 -1.83 -6.82
CA MET A 154 -5.70 -0.71 -7.67
C MET A 154 -6.84 -0.17 -8.56
N LEU A 155 -7.80 -1.01 -8.95
CA LEU A 155 -8.86 -0.67 -9.90
C LEU A 155 -9.70 0.57 -9.52
N PRO A 156 -10.22 0.70 -8.29
CA PRO A 156 -11.01 1.88 -7.92
C PRO A 156 -10.27 3.20 -8.15
N PHE A 157 -8.96 3.23 -7.91
CA PHE A 157 -8.14 4.42 -8.16
C PHE A 157 -7.94 4.69 -9.64
N PHE A 158 -7.82 3.67 -10.50
CA PHE A 158 -7.80 3.89 -11.94
C PHE A 158 -9.09 4.54 -12.45
N PHE A 159 -10.26 4.15 -11.91
CA PHE A 159 -11.52 4.84 -12.20
C PHE A 159 -11.53 6.28 -11.70
N ARG A 160 -11.15 6.49 -10.43
CA ARG A 160 -11.14 7.80 -9.78
C ARG A 160 -10.28 8.83 -10.53
N TYR A 161 -9.14 8.41 -11.06
CA TYR A 161 -8.18 9.28 -11.75
C TYR A 161 -8.25 9.16 -13.29
N VAL A 162 -9.39 8.72 -13.83
CA VAL A 162 -9.70 8.75 -15.28
C VAL A 162 -8.68 7.96 -16.13
N HIS A 163 -8.13 6.89 -15.58
CA HIS A 163 -7.33 5.93 -16.34
C HIS A 163 -8.21 4.85 -16.96
N ILE A 164 -9.17 5.29 -17.79
CA ILE A 164 -10.28 4.47 -18.30
C ILE A 164 -9.78 3.20 -19.00
N ASN A 165 -8.69 3.29 -19.78
CA ASN A 165 -8.11 2.11 -20.44
C ASN A 165 -7.61 1.08 -19.42
N ASN A 166 -6.87 1.52 -18.39
CA ASN A 166 -6.38 0.62 -17.33
C ASN A 166 -7.55 0.06 -16.50
N ALA A 167 -8.55 0.89 -16.20
CA ALA A 167 -9.71 0.48 -15.44
C ALA A 167 -10.56 -0.56 -16.20
N ARG A 168 -10.91 -0.28 -17.45
CA ARG A 168 -11.68 -1.17 -18.32
C ARG A 168 -10.96 -2.49 -18.58
N TRP A 169 -9.74 -2.44 -19.10
CA TRP A 169 -9.00 -3.67 -19.39
C TRP A 169 -8.59 -4.41 -18.12
N GLY A 170 -8.36 -3.70 -17.02
CA GLY A 170 -8.11 -4.33 -15.72
C GLY A 170 -9.32 -5.08 -15.18
N THR A 171 -10.55 -4.59 -15.38
CA THR A 171 -11.75 -5.36 -15.02
C THR A 171 -11.93 -6.62 -15.87
N VAL A 172 -11.66 -6.54 -17.17
CA VAL A 172 -11.67 -7.71 -18.08
C VAL A 172 -10.63 -8.73 -17.63
N TYR A 173 -9.40 -8.26 -17.39
CA TYR A 173 -8.31 -9.08 -16.88
C TYR A 173 -8.72 -9.83 -15.60
N LEU A 174 -9.32 -9.16 -14.60
CA LEU A 174 -9.75 -9.85 -13.38
C LEU A 174 -10.82 -10.92 -13.64
N ALA A 175 -11.76 -10.67 -14.55
CA ALA A 175 -12.77 -11.65 -14.90
C ALA A 175 -12.15 -12.88 -15.56
N GLU A 176 -11.23 -12.68 -16.50
CA GLU A 176 -10.48 -13.75 -17.17
C GLU A 176 -9.63 -14.55 -16.18
N MET A 177 -8.90 -13.87 -15.29
CA MET A 177 -8.07 -14.51 -14.28
C MET A 177 -8.86 -15.31 -13.25
N SER A 178 -10.14 -14.96 -13.04
CA SER A 178 -11.04 -15.70 -12.15
C SER A 178 -11.65 -16.93 -12.83
N ALA A 179 -11.52 -17.05 -14.15
CA ALA A 179 -12.08 -18.12 -14.97
C ALA A 179 -10.99 -18.98 -15.65
N LEU A 180 -9.77 -18.99 -15.10
CA LEU A 180 -8.67 -19.76 -15.67
C LEU A 180 -8.96 -21.27 -15.65
N PRO A 181 -8.55 -22.00 -16.71
CA PRO A 181 -8.51 -23.45 -16.67
C PRO A 181 -7.71 -23.97 -15.46
N PRO A 182 -8.13 -25.07 -14.81
CA PRO A 182 -7.48 -25.57 -13.60
C PRO A 182 -5.98 -25.84 -13.78
N GLU A 183 -5.58 -26.32 -14.96
CA GLU A 183 -4.18 -26.58 -15.31
C GLU A 183 -3.32 -25.31 -15.32
N ILE A 184 -3.87 -24.19 -15.81
CA ILE A 184 -3.17 -22.89 -15.84
C ILE A 184 -3.13 -22.29 -14.44
N LEU A 185 -4.25 -22.37 -13.71
CA LEU A 185 -4.33 -21.87 -12.33
C LEU A 185 -3.29 -22.56 -11.44
N LEU A 186 -3.10 -23.88 -11.60
CA LEU A 186 -2.10 -24.62 -10.85
C LEU A 186 -0.67 -24.11 -11.11
N GLU A 187 -0.33 -23.81 -12.37
CA GLU A 187 0.98 -23.23 -12.70
C GLU A 187 1.13 -21.81 -12.14
N PHE A 188 0.06 -21.01 -12.15
CA PHE A 188 0.08 -19.67 -11.57
C PHE A 188 0.26 -19.70 -10.05
N GLN A 189 -0.39 -20.64 -9.37
CA GLN A 189 -0.22 -20.86 -7.93
C GLN A 189 1.21 -21.29 -7.55
N LYS A 190 1.93 -21.95 -8.46
CA LYS A 190 3.37 -22.23 -8.30
C LYS A 190 4.27 -21.02 -8.55
N GLY A 191 3.70 -19.88 -8.96
CA GLY A 191 4.42 -18.66 -9.30
C GLY A 191 4.91 -18.60 -10.75
N ASN A 192 4.51 -19.55 -11.61
CA ASN A 192 4.96 -19.64 -13.01
C ASN A 192 4.22 -18.67 -13.96
N PHE A 193 3.51 -17.68 -13.42
CA PHE A 193 2.93 -16.58 -14.19
C PHE A 193 3.93 -15.43 -14.46
N LEU A 194 5.15 -15.56 -13.93
CA LEU A 194 6.21 -14.56 -14.05
C LEU A 194 7.49 -15.20 -14.57
N VAL A 195 8.22 -14.47 -15.41
CA VAL A 195 9.58 -14.84 -15.80
C VAL A 195 10.54 -14.23 -14.79
N LYS A 196 11.09 -15.06 -13.90
CA LYS A 196 12.23 -14.66 -13.06
C LYS A 196 13.49 -14.76 -13.94
N ARG A 197 14.21 -13.65 -14.12
CA ARG A 197 15.57 -13.74 -14.66
C ARG A 197 16.42 -14.42 -13.59
N SER A 198 17.04 -15.52 -13.94
CA SER A 198 18.17 -16.05 -13.17
C SER A 198 19.27 -15.00 -13.23
N ASP A 199 19.73 -14.56 -12.06
CA ASP A 199 20.97 -13.78 -11.97
C ASP A 199 22.18 -14.63 -12.38
#